data_AF-A0A3C1C1X3-F1
#
_entry.id   AF-A0A3C1C1X3-F1
#
_cell.length_a   1.000
_cell.length_b   1.000
_cell.length_c   1.000
_cell.angle_alpha   90.00
_cell.angle_beta   90.00
_cell.angle_gamma   90.00
#
_symmetry.space_group_name_H-M   'P 1'
#
loop_
_entity.id
_entity.type
_entity.pdbx_description
1 polymer ?
#
loop_
_entity_poly.entity_id
_entity_poly.type
_entity_poly.pdbx_seq_one_letter_code
_entity_poly.pdbx_strand_id
1 'polypeptide(L)'
;MAAYTLPFEKPLLDLQNKIEELRNFSKGQGIDEPQDVARLEAELAETRRDLYARLTPWQKVMVARHPRRPYTRDYIAAFVKDFSELHGDRLISDDQSIVGGLGWIGDHAVMVIGTQKGRDTKSNLACNFGCPFPEGYRKALRLMRLAAKFNVPIVTFIDTPGAFPGLVSEERHIAEAIAVNLREMFRFPVPIVAVVIGEGGSG
;
A
#
# COMPACT_ATOMS: atom_id res chain seq x y z
N MET A 1 -13.54 -1.99 -16.80
CA MET A 1 -13.25 -0.59 -16.39
C MET A 1 -11.98 -0.16 -17.08
N ALA A 2 -11.98 1.01 -17.72
CA ALA A 2 -10.74 1.56 -18.27
C ALA A 2 -9.67 1.63 -17.18
N ALA A 3 -8.45 1.19 -17.51
CA ALA A 3 -7.31 1.30 -16.63
C ALA A 3 -7.15 2.77 -16.20
N TYR A 4 -7.23 3.05 -14.90
CA TYR A 4 -6.85 4.37 -14.39
C TYR A 4 -5.43 4.66 -14.89
N THR A 5 -5.28 5.77 -15.60
CA THR A 5 -4.04 6.18 -16.28
C THR A 5 -3.59 7.49 -15.69
N LEU A 6 -2.32 7.58 -15.31
CA LEU A 6 -1.77 8.82 -14.77
C LEU A 6 -1.59 9.86 -15.90
N PRO A 7 -1.75 11.17 -15.62
CA PRO A 7 -1.66 12.19 -16.66
C PRO A 7 -0.37 12.15 -17.48
N PHE A 8 0.76 11.81 -16.83
CA PHE A 8 2.06 11.73 -17.50
C PHE A 8 2.26 10.43 -18.32
N GLU A 9 1.38 9.44 -18.17
CA GLU A 9 1.41 8.19 -18.94
C GLU A 9 0.69 8.30 -20.28
N LYS A 10 0.16 9.47 -20.64
CA LYS A 10 -0.51 9.71 -21.92
C LYS A 10 0.28 9.18 -23.14
N PRO A 11 1.60 9.37 -23.26
CA PRO A 11 2.36 8.80 -24.38
C PRO A 11 2.30 7.26 -24.43
N LEU A 12 2.24 6.59 -23.28
CA LEU A 12 2.11 5.13 -23.20
C LEU A 12 0.70 4.70 -23.63
N LEU A 13 -0.32 5.44 -23.22
CA LEU A 13 -1.70 5.18 -23.62
C LEU A 13 -1.89 5.35 -25.13
N ASP A 14 -1.31 6.40 -25.71
CA ASP A 14 -1.38 6.65 -27.15
C ASP A 14 -0.72 5.50 -27.96
N LEU A 15 0.40 4.97 -27.48
CA LEU A 15 1.06 3.79 -28.07
C LEU A 15 0.24 2.51 -27.89
N GLN A 16 -0.37 2.31 -26.70
CA GLN A 16 -1.25 1.16 -26.44
C GLN A 16 -2.48 1.16 -27.35
N ASN A 17 -3.12 2.32 -27.52
CA ASN A 17 -4.28 2.47 -28.40
C ASN A 17 -3.91 2.15 -29.86
N LYS A 18 -2.75 2.63 -30.34
CA LYS A 18 -2.25 2.29 -31.70
C LYS A 18 -2.03 0.79 -31.87
N ILE A 19 -1.47 0.11 -30.88
CA ILE A 19 -1.27 -1.35 -30.90
C ILE A 19 -2.62 -2.07 -30.96
N GLU A 20 -3.60 -1.64 -30.17
CA GLU A 20 -4.94 -2.22 -30.16
C GLU A 20 -5.68 -1.98 -31.49
N GLU A 21 -5.58 -0.78 -32.06
CA GLU A 21 -6.15 -0.44 -33.38
C GLU A 21 -5.58 -1.32 -34.48
N LEU A 22 -4.24 -1.47 -34.54
CA LEU A 22 -3.59 -2.34 -35.52
C LEU A 22 -4.01 -3.80 -35.34
N ARG A 23 -4.04 -4.31 -34.11
CA ARG A 23 -4.50 -5.68 -33.84
C ARG A 23 -5.94 -5.92 -34.29
N ASN A 24 -6.82 -4.95 -34.09
CA ASN A 24 -8.21 -5.04 -34.49
C ASN A 24 -8.37 -4.95 -36.02
N PHE A 25 -7.59 -4.10 -36.68
CA PHE A 25 -7.57 -3.95 -38.13
C PHE A 25 -7.05 -5.22 -38.84
N SER A 26 -5.92 -5.78 -38.38
CA SER A 26 -5.35 -7.04 -38.87
C SER A 26 -6.34 -8.21 -38.76
N LYS A 27 -7.03 -8.34 -37.62
CA LYS A 27 -8.09 -9.36 -37.43
C LYS A 27 -9.28 -9.17 -38.36
N GLY A 28 -9.64 -7.94 -38.68
CA GLY A 28 -10.79 -7.63 -39.56
C GLY A 28 -10.53 -7.86 -41.05
N GLN A 29 -9.28 -7.76 -41.49
CA GLN A 29 -8.90 -7.94 -42.90
C GLN A 29 -8.23 -9.29 -43.20
N GLY A 30 -7.95 -10.11 -42.19
CA GLY A 30 -7.23 -11.38 -42.36
C GLY A 30 -5.77 -11.18 -42.79
N ILE A 31 -5.21 -9.99 -42.57
CA ILE A 31 -3.83 -9.63 -42.86
C ILE A 31 -3.06 -9.72 -41.55
N ASP A 32 -2.01 -10.55 -41.53
CA ASP A 32 -1.13 -10.67 -40.36
C ASP A 32 0.02 -9.67 -40.49
N GLU A 33 0.05 -8.62 -39.65
CA GLU A 33 1.15 -7.66 -39.54
C GLU A 33 1.91 -7.80 -38.21
N PRO A 34 2.52 -8.97 -37.92
CA PRO A 34 3.17 -9.22 -36.63
C PRO A 34 4.42 -8.35 -36.41
N GLN A 35 5.07 -7.87 -37.47
CA GLN A 35 6.28 -7.05 -37.37
C GLN A 35 6.00 -5.64 -36.86
N ASP A 36 4.93 -4.98 -37.32
CA ASP A 36 4.58 -3.63 -36.88
C ASP A 36 4.03 -3.62 -35.46
N VAL A 37 3.25 -4.63 -35.08
CA VAL A 37 2.81 -4.83 -33.69
C VAL A 37 4.03 -5.05 -32.79
N ALA A 38 4.95 -5.93 -33.15
CA ALA A 38 6.16 -6.19 -32.35
C ALA A 38 7.04 -4.93 -32.21
N ARG A 39 7.17 -4.14 -33.28
CA ARG A 39 7.90 -2.87 -33.26
C ARG A 39 7.28 -1.87 -32.29
N LEU A 40 5.97 -1.70 -32.33
CA LEU A 40 5.26 -0.78 -31.41
C LEU A 40 5.27 -1.28 -29.96
N GLU A 41 5.22 -2.60 -29.74
CA GLU A 41 5.37 -3.17 -28.40
C GLU A 41 6.78 -2.92 -27.82
N ALA A 42 7.82 -3.02 -28.65
CA ALA A 42 9.18 -2.66 -28.25
C ALA A 42 9.30 -1.16 -27.93
N GLU A 43 8.73 -0.30 -28.78
CA GLU A 43 8.69 1.16 -28.57
C GLU A 43 7.93 1.53 -27.29
N LEU A 44 6.79 0.87 -27.01
CA LEU A 44 6.04 1.04 -25.78
C LEU A 44 6.87 0.62 -24.55
N ALA A 45 7.57 -0.51 -24.62
CA ALA A 45 8.39 -1.00 -23.52
C ALA A 45 9.58 -0.06 -23.22
N GLU A 46 10.23 0.46 -24.26
CA GLU A 46 11.32 1.43 -24.14
C GLU A 46 10.82 2.77 -23.58
N THR A 47 9.76 3.33 -24.17
CA THR A 47 9.14 4.57 -23.72
C THR A 47 8.69 4.47 -22.26
N ARG A 48 8.11 3.34 -21.86
CA ARG A 48 7.72 3.07 -20.47
C ARG A 48 8.94 3.10 -19.55
N ARG A 49 10.01 2.40 -19.91
CA ARG A 49 11.24 2.34 -19.11
C ARG A 49 11.82 3.74 -18.91
N ASP A 50 11.91 4.52 -19.98
CA ASP A 50 12.48 5.86 -19.98
C ASP A 50 11.66 6.87 -19.19
N LEU A 51 10.33 6.80 -19.32
CA LEU A 51 9.40 7.64 -18.58
C LEU A 51 9.51 7.38 -17.07
N TYR A 52 9.49 6.11 -16.67
CA TYR A 52 9.56 5.72 -15.26
C TYR A 52 10.96 5.91 -14.64
N ALA A 53 12.03 5.88 -15.45
CA ALA A 53 13.38 6.20 -14.99
C ALA A 53 13.58 7.70 -14.66
N ARG A 54 12.77 8.58 -15.27
CA ARG A 54 12.93 10.05 -15.20
C ARG A 54 11.73 10.75 -14.54
N LEU A 55 11.03 10.06 -13.62
CA LEU A 55 9.88 10.64 -12.93
C LEU A 55 10.26 11.89 -12.12
N THR A 56 9.52 12.97 -12.34
CA THR A 56 9.60 14.17 -11.51
C THR A 56 9.07 13.88 -10.09
N PRO A 57 9.40 14.72 -9.09
CA PRO A 57 8.89 14.53 -7.72
C PRO A 57 7.35 14.41 -7.67
N TRP A 58 6.63 15.24 -8.42
CA TRP A 58 5.17 15.18 -8.44
C TRP A 58 4.64 13.92 -9.13
N GLN A 59 5.30 13.43 -10.18
CA GLN A 59 4.93 12.17 -10.82
C GLN A 59 5.16 10.97 -9.88
N LYS A 60 6.21 10.99 -9.06
CA LYS A 60 6.42 9.97 -8.00
C LYS A 60 5.27 9.98 -6.98
N VAL A 61 4.81 11.16 -6.57
CA VAL A 61 3.62 11.30 -5.69
C VAL A 61 2.37 10.73 -6.36
N MET A 62 2.16 11.01 -7.65
CA MET A 62 1.05 10.43 -8.41
C MET A 62 1.10 8.88 -8.41
N VAL A 63 2.29 8.30 -8.60
CA VAL A 63 2.48 6.83 -8.53
C VAL A 63 2.26 6.29 -7.11
N ALA A 64 2.66 7.03 -6.07
CA ALA A 64 2.39 6.69 -4.67
C ALA A 64 0.89 6.71 -4.33
N ARG A 65 0.13 7.59 -4.98
CA ARG A 65 -1.33 7.74 -4.80
C ARG A 65 -2.17 6.97 -5.82
N HIS A 66 -1.53 6.11 -6.62
CA HIS A 66 -2.23 5.37 -7.66
C HIS A 66 -3.34 4.48 -7.07
N PRO A 67 -4.60 4.54 -7.55
CA PRO A 67 -5.73 3.78 -6.97
C PRO A 67 -5.55 2.25 -6.95
N ARG A 68 -4.72 1.74 -7.87
CA ARG A 68 -4.34 0.31 -7.95
C ARG A 68 -2.99 -0.01 -7.32
N ARG A 69 -2.38 0.92 -6.59
CA ARG A 69 -1.16 0.62 -5.83
C ARG A 69 -1.44 -0.51 -4.83
N PRO A 70 -0.53 -1.48 -4.63
CA PRO A 70 -0.72 -2.52 -3.62
C PRO A 70 -0.74 -1.94 -2.20
N TYR A 71 -1.69 -2.39 -1.39
CA TYR A 71 -1.85 -2.05 0.03
C TYR A 71 -1.29 -3.16 0.92
N THR A 72 -1.26 -2.95 2.23
CA THR A 72 -0.74 -3.91 3.23
C THR A 72 -1.24 -5.35 3.02
N ARG A 73 -2.55 -5.54 2.87
CA ARG A 73 -3.13 -6.88 2.63
C ARG A 73 -2.67 -7.54 1.32
N ASP A 74 -2.33 -6.78 0.28
CA ASP A 74 -1.81 -7.33 -0.97
C ASP A 74 -0.40 -7.91 -0.76
N TYR A 75 0.46 -7.22 0.00
CA TYR A 75 1.80 -7.71 0.33
C TYR A 75 1.74 -8.92 1.28
N ILE A 76 0.85 -8.89 2.28
CA ILE A 76 0.60 -10.04 3.16
C ILE A 76 0.21 -11.26 2.33
N ALA A 77 -0.76 -11.12 1.42
CA ALA A 77 -1.20 -12.22 0.56
C ALA A 77 -0.12 -12.70 -0.41
N ALA A 78 0.79 -11.82 -0.83
CA ALA A 78 1.84 -12.16 -1.79
C ALA A 78 2.99 -12.98 -1.19
N PHE A 79 3.41 -12.69 0.06
CA PHE A 79 4.62 -13.32 0.61
C PHE A 79 4.62 -13.64 2.11
N VAL A 80 3.55 -13.37 2.86
CA VAL A 80 3.46 -13.73 4.28
C VAL A 80 2.68 -15.04 4.42
N LYS A 81 3.35 -16.11 4.85
CA LYS A 81 2.73 -17.43 5.03
C LYS A 81 2.06 -17.54 6.41
N ASP A 82 0.99 -18.32 6.47
CA ASP A 82 0.22 -18.63 7.70
C ASP A 82 -0.13 -17.38 8.52
N PHE A 83 -0.55 -16.30 7.83
CA PHE A 83 -0.89 -15.04 8.47
C PHE A 83 -2.18 -15.17 9.29
N SER A 84 -2.08 -14.87 10.59
CA SER A 84 -3.22 -14.78 11.50
C SER A 84 -3.41 -13.33 11.94
N GLU A 85 -4.43 -12.68 11.40
CA GLU A 85 -4.81 -11.31 11.76
C GLU A 85 -5.29 -11.25 13.23
N LEU A 86 -4.87 -10.21 13.96
CA LEU A 86 -5.18 -9.97 15.35
C LEU A 86 -5.87 -8.62 15.53
N HIS A 87 -7.06 -8.64 16.14
CA HIS A 87 -7.97 -7.49 16.21
C HIS A 87 -7.98 -6.80 17.58
N GLY A 88 -8.36 -5.52 17.57
CA GLY A 88 -8.70 -4.71 18.75
C GLY A 88 -7.52 -4.14 19.52
N ASP A 89 -7.74 -3.00 20.18
CA ASP A 89 -6.78 -2.36 21.10
C ASP A 89 -6.92 -2.83 22.56
N ARG A 90 -8.06 -3.46 22.90
CA ARG A 90 -8.49 -3.85 24.27
C ARG A 90 -8.98 -2.69 25.15
N LEU A 91 -9.24 -1.52 24.57
CA LEU A 91 -9.79 -0.36 25.28
C LEU A 91 -11.07 0.16 24.62
N ILE A 92 -11.03 0.46 23.33
CA ILE A 92 -12.12 1.15 22.63
C ILE A 92 -12.69 0.27 21.51
N SER A 93 -11.89 -0.05 20.49
CA SER A 93 -12.40 -0.66 19.26
C SER A 93 -11.30 -1.37 18.45
N ASP A 94 -11.71 -1.99 17.34
CA ASP A 94 -10.80 -2.50 16.32
C ASP A 94 -10.79 -1.57 15.11
N ASP A 95 -9.76 -0.73 15.02
CA ASP A 95 -9.58 0.17 13.88
C ASP A 95 -9.18 -0.61 12.62
N GLN A 96 -10.05 -0.59 11.61
CA GLN A 96 -9.86 -1.30 10.34
C GLN A 96 -8.79 -0.64 9.45
N SER A 97 -8.39 0.59 9.74
CA SER A 97 -7.28 1.26 9.06
C SER A 97 -5.91 0.69 9.45
N ILE A 98 -5.84 -0.14 10.49
CA ILE A 98 -4.62 -0.86 10.91
C ILE A 98 -4.87 -2.37 10.83
N VAL A 99 -4.13 -3.04 9.98
CA VAL A 99 -4.07 -4.50 9.89
C VAL A 99 -2.81 -4.98 10.60
N GLY A 100 -2.88 -6.08 11.33
CA GLY A 100 -1.68 -6.68 11.89
C GLY A 100 -1.90 -8.06 12.48
N GLY A 101 -0.83 -8.85 12.54
CA GLY A 101 -0.91 -10.25 12.88
C GLY A 101 0.44 -10.97 12.81
N LEU A 102 0.45 -12.23 13.24
CA LEU A 102 1.62 -13.09 13.16
C LEU A 102 1.61 -13.86 11.83
N GLY A 103 2.79 -14.09 11.27
CA GLY A 103 2.96 -14.95 10.10
C GLY A 103 4.44 -15.25 9.88
N TRP A 104 4.77 -15.77 8.69
CA TRP A 104 6.13 -16.17 8.33
C TRP A 104 6.60 -15.47 7.06
N ILE A 105 7.81 -14.92 7.10
CA ILE A 105 8.53 -14.42 5.92
C ILE A 105 9.80 -15.26 5.79
N GLY A 106 9.86 -16.11 4.77
CA GLY A 106 10.89 -17.15 4.68
C GLY A 106 10.82 -18.08 5.90
N ASP A 107 11.93 -18.22 6.61
CA ASP A 107 12.05 -19.05 7.81
C ASP A 107 11.86 -18.27 9.13
N HIS A 108 11.55 -16.97 9.04
CA HIS A 108 11.37 -16.11 10.21
C HIS A 108 9.89 -15.92 10.54
N ALA A 109 9.49 -16.28 11.76
CA ALA A 109 8.24 -15.81 12.33
C ALA A 109 8.33 -14.28 12.52
N VAL A 110 7.30 -13.55 12.13
CA VAL A 110 7.26 -12.09 12.16
C VAL A 110 5.90 -11.57 12.63
N MET A 111 5.91 -10.42 13.30
CA MET A 111 4.72 -9.60 13.52
C MET A 111 4.64 -8.59 12.39
N VAL A 112 3.63 -8.72 11.53
CA VAL A 112 3.36 -7.77 10.45
C VAL A 112 2.29 -6.79 10.93
N ILE A 113 2.52 -5.50 10.73
CA ILE A 113 1.56 -4.44 11.03
C ILE A 113 1.55 -3.47 9.85
N GLY A 114 0.41 -2.91 9.46
CA GLY A 114 0.42 -1.86 8.46
C GLY A 114 -0.90 -1.12 8.34
N THR A 115 -0.82 0.05 7.74
CA THR A 115 -2.03 0.83 7.44
C THR A 115 -2.75 0.22 6.24
N GLN A 116 -4.08 0.29 6.25
CA GLN A 116 -4.92 -0.35 5.25
C GLN A 116 -5.89 0.66 4.63
N LYS A 117 -5.88 0.73 3.31
CA LYS A 117 -6.86 1.48 2.49
C LYS A 117 -7.88 0.54 1.85
N GLY A 118 -9.00 1.08 1.39
CA GLY A 118 -10.01 0.33 0.65
C GLY A 118 -9.81 0.39 -0.87
N ARG A 119 -10.35 -0.60 -1.58
CA ARG A 119 -10.37 -0.66 -3.06
C ARG A 119 -11.64 -0.05 -3.65
N ASP A 120 -12.71 0.00 -2.85
CA ASP A 120 -14.02 0.51 -3.21
C ASP A 120 -14.51 1.49 -2.14
N THR A 121 -15.60 2.20 -2.42
CA THR A 121 -16.14 3.22 -1.51
C THR A 121 -16.46 2.66 -0.13
N LYS A 122 -17.05 1.46 -0.06
CA LYS A 122 -17.44 0.84 1.21
C LYS A 122 -16.23 0.44 2.03
N SER A 123 -15.24 -0.23 1.42
CA SER A 123 -14.01 -0.61 2.11
C SER A 123 -13.15 0.61 2.50
N ASN A 124 -13.16 1.68 1.70
CA ASN A 124 -12.44 2.91 2.02
C ASN A 124 -13.05 3.62 3.23
N LEU A 125 -14.38 3.73 3.28
CA LEU A 125 -15.05 4.30 4.46
C LEU A 125 -14.79 3.46 5.70
N ALA A 126 -14.83 2.12 5.59
CA ALA A 126 -14.60 1.23 6.73
C ALA A 126 -13.18 1.39 7.31
N CYS A 127 -12.18 1.59 6.45
CA CYS A 127 -10.78 1.76 6.87
C CYS A 127 -10.37 3.24 6.97
N ASN A 128 -11.31 4.18 7.02
CA ASN A 128 -11.05 5.63 7.12
C ASN A 128 -10.02 6.14 6.10
N PHE A 129 -10.04 5.60 4.87
CA PHE A 129 -9.08 5.93 3.81
C PHE A 129 -7.60 5.68 4.19
N GLY A 130 -7.36 4.76 5.13
CA GLY A 130 -6.03 4.47 5.68
C GLY A 130 -5.56 5.49 6.71
N CYS A 131 -6.45 6.32 7.25
CA CYS A 131 -6.15 7.28 8.31
C CYS A 131 -6.56 6.69 9.68
N PRO A 132 -5.60 6.28 10.52
CA PRO A 132 -5.92 5.67 11.81
C PRO A 132 -6.43 6.64 12.87
N PHE A 133 -7.38 6.15 13.66
CA PHE A 133 -7.81 6.70 14.93
C PHE A 133 -6.81 6.32 16.05
N PRO A 134 -6.92 6.91 17.26
CA PRO A 134 -6.02 6.60 18.37
C PRO A 134 -6.01 5.11 18.75
N GLU A 135 -7.17 4.44 18.71
CA GLU A 135 -7.28 2.98 18.88
C GLU A 135 -6.44 2.18 17.88
N GLY A 136 -6.25 2.64 16.63
CA GLY A 136 -5.40 1.99 15.65
C GLY A 136 -3.93 1.99 16.08
N TYR A 137 -3.44 3.13 16.55
CA TYR A 137 -2.09 3.25 17.13
C TYR A 137 -1.94 2.41 18.42
N ARG A 138 -2.96 2.35 19.27
CA ARG A 138 -2.95 1.50 20.48
C ARG A 138 -2.96 0.00 20.13
N LYS A 139 -3.73 -0.41 19.12
CA LYS A 139 -3.72 -1.76 18.54
C LYS A 139 -2.32 -2.09 18.02
N ALA A 140 -1.71 -1.21 17.22
CA ALA A 140 -0.36 -1.41 16.71
C ALA A 140 0.64 -1.62 17.86
N LEU A 141 0.65 -0.74 18.86
CA LEU A 141 1.53 -0.86 20.03
C LEU A 141 1.31 -2.17 20.81
N ARG A 142 0.05 -2.59 20.99
CA ARG A 142 -0.28 -3.88 21.62
C ARG A 142 0.35 -5.05 20.88
N LEU A 143 0.28 -5.04 19.54
CA LEU A 143 0.87 -6.07 18.70
C LEU A 143 2.40 -6.04 18.76
N MET A 144 3.03 -4.85 18.74
CA MET A 144 4.48 -4.72 18.89
C MET A 144 4.97 -5.23 20.26
N ARG A 145 4.24 -4.93 21.34
CA ARG A 145 4.53 -5.48 22.68
C ARG A 145 4.42 -7.00 22.72
N LEU A 146 3.45 -7.58 22.01
CA LEU A 146 3.31 -9.02 21.89
C LEU A 146 4.50 -9.64 21.15
N ALA A 147 4.92 -9.02 20.04
CA ALA A 147 6.09 -9.45 19.27
C ALA A 147 7.36 -9.41 20.14
N ALA A 148 7.59 -8.30 20.84
CA ALA A 148 8.71 -8.14 21.77
C ALA A 148 8.71 -9.20 22.88
N LYS A 149 7.55 -9.53 23.45
CA LYS A 149 7.41 -10.56 24.49
C LYS A 149 7.86 -11.95 24.01
N PHE A 150 7.61 -12.28 22.74
CA PHE A 150 7.97 -13.57 22.15
C PHE A 150 9.26 -13.50 21.32
N ASN A 151 10.01 -12.41 21.42
CA ASN A 151 11.25 -12.18 20.67
C ASN A 151 11.09 -12.33 19.14
N VAL A 152 9.96 -11.85 18.63
CA VAL A 152 9.58 -11.91 17.21
C VAL A 152 9.88 -10.56 16.55
N PRO A 153 10.60 -10.53 15.41
CA PRO A 153 10.80 -9.32 14.59
C PRO A 153 9.49 -8.64 14.18
N ILE A 154 9.53 -7.32 14.04
CA ILE A 154 8.38 -6.52 13.61
C ILE A 154 8.64 -5.96 12.21
N VAL A 155 7.69 -6.14 11.29
CA VAL A 155 7.69 -5.53 9.96
C VAL A 155 6.48 -4.62 9.84
N THR A 156 6.72 -3.33 9.54
CA THR A 156 5.64 -2.35 9.36
C THR A 156 5.51 -1.89 7.91
N PHE A 157 4.28 -1.86 7.41
CA PHE A 157 3.92 -1.29 6.11
C PHE A 157 3.20 0.04 6.28
N ILE A 158 3.77 1.10 5.71
CA ILE A 158 3.27 2.47 5.85
C ILE A 158 2.69 2.93 4.51
N ASP A 159 1.38 3.15 4.50
CA ASP A 159 0.59 3.78 3.44
C ASP A 159 -0.59 4.53 4.03
N THR A 160 -0.34 5.74 4.50
CA THR A 160 -1.33 6.60 5.14
C THR A 160 -1.18 8.05 4.69
N PRO A 161 -2.30 8.75 4.42
CA PRO A 161 -2.29 10.21 4.30
C PRO A 161 -1.97 10.92 5.63
N GLY A 162 -2.14 10.23 6.76
CA GLY A 162 -1.91 10.72 8.12
C GLY A 162 -2.93 10.18 9.11
N ALA A 163 -2.73 10.50 10.39
CA ALA A 163 -3.71 10.25 11.43
C ALA A 163 -5.07 10.90 11.11
N PHE A 164 -6.18 10.27 11.51
CA PHE A 164 -7.51 10.80 11.23
C PHE A 164 -7.74 12.14 11.95
N PRO A 165 -7.92 13.28 11.25
CA PRO A 165 -8.01 14.60 11.87
C PRO A 165 -9.46 14.96 12.21
N GLY A 166 -10.04 14.30 13.21
CA GLY A 166 -11.45 14.50 13.61
C GLY A 166 -11.64 14.72 15.10
N LEU A 167 -12.78 15.30 15.49
CA LEU A 167 -13.14 15.57 16.89
C LEU A 167 -12.99 14.32 17.78
N VAL A 168 -13.49 13.18 17.29
CA VAL A 168 -13.40 11.89 17.99
C VAL A 168 -11.95 11.44 18.21
N SER A 169 -11.04 11.75 17.28
CA SER A 169 -9.61 11.47 17.45
C SER A 169 -8.98 12.32 18.57
N GLU A 170 -9.36 13.59 18.65
CA GLU A 170 -8.88 14.51 19.69
C GLU A 170 -9.41 14.12 21.08
N GLU A 171 -10.72 13.86 21.19
CA GLU A 171 -11.35 13.39 22.43
C GLU A 171 -10.72 12.08 22.96
N ARG A 172 -10.22 11.24 22.05
CA ARG A 172 -9.55 9.97 22.37
C ARG A 172 -8.02 10.07 22.41
N HIS A 173 -7.48 11.28 22.37
CA HIS A 173 -6.06 11.59 22.53
C HIS A 173 -5.13 11.03 21.44
N ILE A 174 -5.37 11.40 20.18
CA ILE A 174 -4.51 10.99 19.05
C ILE A 174 -3.02 11.33 19.24
N ALA A 175 -2.73 12.52 19.76
CA ALA A 175 -1.35 12.95 20.01
C ALA A 175 -0.65 12.06 21.06
N GLU A 176 -1.38 11.64 22.10
CA GLU A 176 -0.87 10.70 23.11
C GLU A 176 -0.60 9.33 22.51
N ALA A 177 -1.55 8.80 21.73
CA ALA A 177 -1.41 7.49 21.12
C ALA A 177 -0.17 7.41 20.20
N ILE A 178 0.08 8.46 19.41
CA ILE A 178 1.27 8.58 18.56
C ILE A 178 2.54 8.71 19.42
N ALA A 179 2.56 9.64 20.39
CA ALA A 179 3.73 9.89 21.23
C ALA A 179 4.16 8.64 22.04
N VAL A 180 3.19 7.89 22.57
CA VAL A 180 3.46 6.63 23.27
C VAL A 180 3.98 5.57 22.31
N ASN A 181 3.45 5.46 21.08
CA ASN A 181 4.02 4.54 20.08
C ASN A 181 5.49 4.84 19.82
N LEU A 182 5.84 6.09 19.53
CA LEU A 182 7.22 6.51 19.30
C LEU A 182 8.12 6.15 20.50
N ARG A 183 7.73 6.55 21.71
CA ARG A 183 8.49 6.29 22.94
C ARG A 183 8.76 4.80 23.17
N GLU A 184 7.75 3.96 22.95
CA GLU A 184 7.86 2.52 23.21
C GLU A 184 8.64 1.80 22.10
N MET A 185 8.47 2.23 20.84
CA MET A 185 9.18 1.65 19.70
C MET A 185 10.70 1.73 19.82
N PHE A 186 11.23 2.81 20.39
CA PHE A 186 12.67 2.95 20.67
C PHE A 186 13.22 1.99 21.74
N ARG A 187 12.35 1.29 22.48
CA ARG A 187 12.73 0.45 23.63
C ARG A 187 12.57 -1.04 23.37
N PHE A 188 11.96 -1.43 22.25
CA PHE A 188 11.75 -2.85 21.97
C PHE A 188 13.09 -3.58 21.75
N PRO A 189 13.27 -4.77 22.34
CA PRO A 189 14.50 -5.55 22.19
C PRO A 189 14.58 -6.35 20.89
N VAL A 190 13.57 -6.23 20.02
CA VAL A 190 13.45 -6.94 18.75
C VAL A 190 13.68 -5.99 17.57
N PRO A 191 14.20 -6.48 16.43
CA PRO A 191 14.37 -5.65 15.24
C PRO A 191 13.01 -5.18 14.70
N ILE A 192 12.96 -3.92 14.27
CA ILE A 192 11.81 -3.30 13.61
C ILE A 192 12.23 -2.83 12.23
N VAL A 193 11.56 -3.32 11.19
CA VAL A 193 11.76 -2.89 9.80
C VAL A 193 10.52 -2.14 9.35
N ALA A 194 10.68 -0.85 9.01
CA ALA A 194 9.59 -0.02 8.50
C ALA A 194 9.74 0.21 7.00
N VAL A 195 8.68 -0.04 6.24
CA VAL A 195 8.65 0.09 4.78
C VAL A 195 7.50 1.01 4.36
N VAL A 196 7.82 2.14 3.74
CA VAL A 196 6.82 3.02 3.13
C VAL A 196 6.43 2.43 1.78
N ILE A 197 5.26 1.79 1.73
CA ILE A 197 4.74 1.14 0.53
C ILE A 197 3.83 2.05 -0.28
N GLY A 198 3.35 3.16 0.27
CA GLY A 198 2.51 4.15 -0.40
C GLY A 198 2.79 5.57 0.08
N GLU A 199 1.84 6.20 0.74
CA GLU A 199 2.01 7.51 1.35
C GLU A 199 2.61 7.41 2.77
N GLY A 200 3.57 8.28 3.08
CA GLY A 200 4.15 8.42 4.43
C GLY A 200 3.69 9.72 5.08
N GLY A 201 2.39 9.86 5.31
CA GLY A 201 1.79 11.09 5.81
C GLY A 201 1.98 11.30 7.31
N SER A 202 2.79 12.29 7.69
CA SER A 202 2.93 12.79 9.07
C SER A 202 3.35 11.71 10.11
N GLY A 203 3.10 12.00 11.40
CA GLY A 203 3.58 11.26 12.58
C GLY A 203 2.92 9.93 12.89
#